data_AF-A0A7G7G236-F1
#
_entry.id   AF-A0A7G7G236-F1
#
_cell.length_a   1.000
_cell.length_b   1.000
_cell.length_c   1.000
_cell.angle_alpha   90.00
_cell.angle_beta   90.00
_cell.angle_gamma   90.00
#
_symmetry.space_group_name_H-M   'P 1'
#
loop_
_entity.id
_entity.type
_entity.pdbx_description
1 polymer ?
#
loop_
_entity_poly.entity_id
_entity_poly.type
_entity_poly.pdbx_seq_one_letter_code
_entity_poly.pdbx_strand_id
1 'polypeptide(L)'
;MPEQITPYIEQFYDDAEIWPIINGASYLQLQFQEPDIFHNTVCIVLPIVRQQPGYILHQFDLELFIKHPESTDLGQLELYRVRDFIRQKVDLGLLIQGVHQITGVDIQQVLEKIKQQIKFLQQVENKDLPVTPAQLISGL
;
A
#
# COMPACT_ATOMS: atom_id res chain seq x y z
N MET A 1 15.06 9.71 -1.97
CA MET A 1 14.52 9.91 -3.34
C MET A 1 14.04 8.55 -3.82
N PRO A 2 12.80 8.41 -4.28
CA PRO A 2 12.27 7.12 -4.69
C PRO A 2 13.00 6.55 -5.88
N GLU A 3 13.18 5.23 -5.88
CA GLU A 3 13.57 4.50 -7.06
C GLU A 3 12.36 4.28 -7.95
N GLN A 4 12.50 4.61 -9.23
CA GLN A 4 11.44 4.44 -10.21
C GLN A 4 11.61 3.08 -10.89
N ILE A 5 10.76 2.11 -10.52
CA ILE A 5 10.76 0.77 -11.14
C ILE A 5 10.13 0.85 -12.54
N THR A 6 9.05 1.62 -12.66
CA THR A 6 8.38 1.93 -13.94
C THR A 6 7.86 3.37 -13.90
N PRO A 7 7.38 3.94 -15.03
CA PRO A 7 6.76 5.26 -15.04
C PRO A 7 5.62 5.47 -14.01
N TYR A 8 5.02 4.37 -13.54
CA TYR A 8 3.85 4.39 -12.67
C TYR A 8 4.09 3.76 -11.29
N ILE A 9 5.27 3.15 -11.07
CA ILE A 9 5.62 2.46 -9.82
C ILE A 9 6.88 3.10 -9.23
N GLU A 10 6.73 3.68 -8.05
CA GLU A 10 7.80 4.26 -7.24
C GLU A 10 8.03 3.39 -6.00
N GLN A 11 9.28 3.28 -5.56
CA GLN A 11 9.68 2.51 -4.39
C GLN A 11 10.52 3.39 -3.45
N PHE A 12 10.19 3.33 -2.17
CA PHE A 12 10.87 4.05 -1.09
C PHE A 12 11.35 3.04 -0.06
N TYR A 13 12.59 3.21 0.41
CA TYR A 13 13.23 2.39 1.44
C TYR A 13 13.78 3.22 2.61
N ASP A 14 13.47 4.51 2.64
CA ASP A 14 13.95 5.43 3.66
C ASP A 14 12.83 5.75 4.64
N ASP A 15 13.00 5.29 5.88
CA ASP A 15 12.14 5.59 7.01
C ASP A 15 11.88 7.10 7.16
N ALA A 16 12.88 7.95 6.91
CA ALA A 16 12.72 9.40 7.00
C ALA A 16 11.77 9.96 5.92
N GLU A 17 11.63 9.27 4.78
CA GLU A 17 10.66 9.60 3.73
C GLU A 17 9.29 8.96 4.00
N ILE A 18 9.24 7.79 4.63
CA ILE A 18 8.02 7.00 4.83
C ILE A 18 7.25 7.41 6.10
N TRP A 19 7.94 7.65 7.23
CA TRP A 19 7.30 8.03 8.49
C TRP A 19 6.47 9.31 8.42
N PRO A 20 6.87 10.39 7.71
CA PRO A 20 6.02 11.56 7.54
C PRO A 20 4.68 11.25 6.87
N ILE A 21 4.63 10.26 5.97
CA ILE A 21 3.39 9.83 5.30
C ILE A 21 2.49 9.10 6.31
N ILE A 22 3.05 8.17 7.07
CA ILE A 22 2.32 7.42 8.11
C ILE A 22 1.81 8.38 9.19
N ASN A 23 2.66 9.28 9.68
CA ASN A 23 2.31 10.25 10.73
C ASN A 23 1.34 11.34 10.24
N GLY A 24 1.32 11.61 8.93
CA GLY A 24 0.35 12.51 8.30
C GLY A 24 -1.07 11.94 8.24
N ALA A 25 -1.25 10.64 8.49
CA ALA A 25 -2.52 9.94 8.43
C ALA A 25 -2.77 9.17 9.73
N SER A 26 -3.61 9.74 10.62
CA SER A 26 -3.89 9.19 11.95
C SER A 26 -4.34 7.71 11.94
N TYR A 27 -5.09 7.31 10.91
CA TYR A 27 -5.52 5.92 10.75
C TYR A 27 -4.36 4.96 10.41
N LEU A 28 -3.38 5.38 9.60
CA LEU A 28 -2.18 4.58 9.35
C LEU A 28 -1.33 4.51 10.61
N GLN A 29 -1.15 5.63 11.30
CA GLN A 29 -0.38 5.67 12.53
C GLN A 29 -0.91 4.68 13.58
N LEU A 30 -2.23 4.60 13.77
CA LEU A 30 -2.85 3.64 14.69
C LEU A 30 -2.55 2.19 14.30
N GLN A 31 -2.62 1.87 13.00
CA GLN A 31 -2.30 0.54 12.50
C GLN A 31 -0.85 0.16 12.75
N PHE A 32 0.10 1.04 12.42
CA PHE A 32 1.53 0.76 12.65
C PHE A 32 1.93 0.66 14.14
N GLN A 33 1.01 0.99 15.06
CA GLN A 33 1.15 0.81 16.50
C GLN A 33 0.58 -0.52 17.02
N GLU A 34 -0.02 -1.36 16.17
CA GLU A 34 -0.56 -2.64 16.59
C GLU A 34 0.56 -3.66 16.92
N PRO A 35 0.45 -4.44 18.01
CA PRO A 35 1.49 -5.39 18.43
C PRO A 35 1.86 -6.41 17.34
N ASP A 36 0.87 -6.89 16.59
CA ASP A 36 1.10 -7.86 15.51
C ASP A 36 1.91 -7.27 14.36
N ILE A 37 1.85 -5.94 14.16
CA ILE A 37 2.67 -5.22 13.17
C ILE A 37 4.09 -4.98 13.70
N PHE A 38 4.28 -4.87 15.01
CA PHE A 38 5.62 -4.74 15.59
C PHE A 38 6.46 -6.01 15.47
N HIS A 39 5.83 -7.18 15.52
CA HIS A 39 6.55 -8.44 15.66
C HIS A 39 6.54 -9.30 14.39
N ASN A 40 5.75 -8.96 13.37
CA ASN A 40 5.64 -9.74 12.14
C ASN A 40 5.97 -8.92 10.90
N THR A 41 6.28 -9.63 9.82
CA THR A 41 6.32 -9.02 8.49
C THR A 41 4.89 -8.77 8.05
N VAL A 42 4.56 -7.49 7.85
CA VAL A 42 3.20 -7.08 7.50
C VAL A 42 3.22 -6.30 6.20
N CYS A 43 2.28 -6.63 5.32
CA CYS A 43 1.92 -5.82 4.17
C CYS A 43 0.62 -5.07 4.49
N ILE A 44 0.66 -3.74 4.43
CA ILE A 44 -0.52 -2.89 4.53
C ILE A 44 -0.85 -2.38 3.13
N VAL A 45 -2.06 -2.70 2.68
CA VAL A 45 -2.58 -2.33 1.37
C VAL A 45 -3.52 -1.14 1.53
N LEU A 46 -3.14 0.00 0.95
CA LEU A 46 -3.92 1.23 0.97
C LEU A 46 -4.23 1.72 -0.45
N PRO A 47 -5.43 1.43 -0.98
CA PRO A 47 -5.91 2.07 -2.20
C PRO A 47 -6.43 3.47 -1.88
N ILE A 48 -6.03 4.43 -2.71
CA ILE A 48 -6.40 5.85 -2.56
C ILE A 48 -7.17 6.28 -3.80
N VAL A 49 -8.32 6.91 -3.58
CA VAL A 49 -9.08 7.55 -4.65
C VAL A 49 -8.93 9.05 -4.52
N ARG A 50 -8.35 9.68 -5.54
CA ARG A 50 -8.23 11.14 -5.58
C ARG A 50 -9.15 11.70 -6.66
N GLN A 51 -10.01 12.63 -6.25
CA GLN A 51 -10.67 13.53 -7.20
C GLN A 51 -9.66 14.58 -7.63
N GLN A 52 -9.30 14.59 -8.92
CA GLN A 52 -8.50 15.69 -9.46
C GLN A 52 -9.42 16.82 -9.93
N PRO A 53 -9.19 18.07 -9.49
CA PRO A 53 -9.91 19.23 -10.02
C PRO A 53 -9.77 19.27 -11.55
N GLY A 54 -10.90 19.28 -12.25
CA GLY A 54 -10.96 19.34 -13.72
C GLY A 54 -10.97 17.99 -14.45
N TYR A 55 -10.90 16.86 -13.74
CA TYR A 55 -11.07 15.53 -14.33
C TYR A 55 -12.44 14.93 -13.99
N ILE A 56 -13.10 14.34 -14.99
CA ILE A 56 -14.38 13.63 -14.83
C ILE A 56 -14.17 12.26 -14.15
N LEU A 57 -12.96 11.70 -14.25
CA LEU A 57 -12.62 10.36 -13.76
C LEU A 57 -11.72 10.43 -12.53
N HIS A 58 -11.98 9.55 -11.57
CA HIS A 58 -11.17 9.41 -10.36
C HIS A 58 -9.80 8.80 -10.69
N GLN A 59 -8.76 9.25 -9.98
CA GLN A 59 -7.46 8.57 -9.98
C GLN A 59 -7.44 7.51 -8.88
N PHE A 60 -6.97 6.32 -9.25
CA PHE A 60 -6.82 5.20 -8.33
C PHE A 60 -5.35 4.94 -8.10
N ASP A 61 -4.84 5.37 -6.96
CA ASP A 61 -3.49 5.05 -6.53
C ASP A 61 -3.51 3.86 -5.56
N LEU A 62 -2.37 3.20 -5.45
CA LEU A 62 -2.16 2.11 -4.52
C LEU A 62 -0.86 2.36 -3.76
N GLU A 63 -0.93 2.40 -2.44
CA GLU A 63 0.23 2.37 -1.57
C GLU A 63 0.31 1.00 -0.90
N LEU A 64 1.46 0.34 -1.02
CA LEU A 64 1.77 -0.90 -0.31
C LEU A 64 2.90 -0.61 0.66
N PHE A 65 2.60 -0.63 1.94
CA PHE A 65 3.62 -0.53 2.97
C PHE A 65 4.03 -1.92 3.42
N ILE A 66 5.32 -2.14 3.54
CA ILE A 66 5.89 -3.37 4.09
C ILE A 66 6.70 -3.00 5.31
N LYS A 67 6.45 -3.69 6.41
CA LYS A 67 7.27 -3.62 7.61
C LYS A 67 8.05 -4.91 7.77
N HIS A 68 9.37 -4.80 7.95
CA HIS A 68 10.23 -5.93 8.22
C HIS A 68 10.56 -6.01 9.73
N PRO A 69 10.23 -7.10 10.42
CA PRO A 69 10.46 -7.23 11.86
C PRO A 69 11.93 -7.57 12.19
N GLU A 70 12.71 -8.21 11.29
CA GLU A 70 14.03 -8.79 11.67
C GLU A 70 15.14 -8.82 10.58
N SER A 71 15.17 -7.98 9.54
CA SER A 71 16.08 -8.26 8.39
C SER A 71 17.42 -7.51 8.26
N THR A 72 17.71 -6.35 8.88
CA THR A 72 19.07 -5.73 8.82
C THR A 72 19.40 -4.75 9.98
N ASP A 73 20.65 -4.24 10.06
CA ASP A 73 21.08 -3.10 10.91
C ASP A 73 20.24 -1.81 10.71
N LEU A 74 19.40 -1.77 9.67
CA LEU A 74 18.35 -0.79 9.45
C LEU A 74 17.01 -1.57 9.41
N GLY A 75 16.36 -1.77 10.55
CA GLY A 75 14.94 -2.13 10.52
C GLY A 75 14.21 -1.07 9.70
N GLN A 76 13.56 -1.46 8.61
CA GLN A 76 13.12 -0.51 7.58
C GLN A 76 11.68 -0.74 7.17
N LEU A 77 10.99 0.37 6.93
CA LEU A 77 9.78 0.43 6.15
C LEU A 77 10.14 0.44 4.67
N GLU A 78 9.36 -0.29 3.88
CA GLU A 78 9.37 -0.21 2.43
C GLU A 78 7.99 0.26 1.96
N LEU A 79 7.96 1.14 0.97
CA LEU A 79 6.73 1.67 0.40
C LEU A 79 6.78 1.59 -1.12
N TYR A 80 5.80 0.90 -1.70
CA TYR A 80 5.52 0.96 -3.13
C TYR A 80 4.32 1.86 -3.40
N ARG A 81 4.48 2.83 -4.29
CA ARG A 81 3.40 3.69 -4.78
C ARG A 81 3.13 3.38 -6.24
N VAL A 82 1.90 2.98 -6.54
CA VAL A 82 1.41 2.81 -7.91
C VAL A 82 0.40 3.89 -8.23
N ARG A 83 0.70 4.71 -9.23
CA ARG A 83 -0.16 5.84 -9.61
C ARG A 83 -1.17 5.46 -10.68
N ASP A 84 -2.42 5.86 -10.46
CA ASP A 84 -3.54 5.74 -11.41
C ASP A 84 -3.62 4.36 -12.10
N PHE A 85 -3.40 3.29 -11.31
CA PHE A 85 -3.05 1.96 -11.83
C PHE A 85 -4.16 1.34 -12.68
N ILE A 86 -5.42 1.68 -12.41
CA ILE A 86 -6.58 1.21 -13.19
C ILE A 86 -6.59 1.83 -14.59
N ARG A 87 -6.43 3.16 -14.68
CA ARG A 87 -6.51 3.88 -15.96
C ARG A 87 -5.29 3.62 -16.83
N GLN A 88 -4.11 3.58 -16.20
CA GLN A 88 -2.84 3.30 -16.86
C GLN A 88 -2.66 1.81 -17.19
N LYS A 89 -3.59 0.95 -16.74
CA LYS A 89 -3.51 -0.52 -16.90
C LYS A 89 -2.16 -1.06 -16.44
N VAL A 90 -1.70 -0.58 -15.28
CA VAL A 90 -0.41 -1.00 -14.72
C VAL A 90 -0.50 -2.47 -14.39
N ASP A 91 0.49 -3.24 -14.85
CA ASP A 91 0.64 -4.63 -14.47
C ASP A 91 1.13 -4.71 -13.03
N LEU A 92 0.23 -5.07 -12.12
CA LEU A 92 0.55 -5.28 -10.71
C LEU A 92 1.16 -6.67 -10.46
N GLY A 93 1.12 -7.60 -11.43
CA GLY A 93 1.52 -8.99 -11.23
C GLY A 93 2.94 -9.13 -10.69
N LEU A 94 3.90 -8.43 -11.29
CA LEU A 94 5.30 -8.43 -10.86
C LEU A 94 5.49 -7.81 -9.47
N LEU A 95 4.78 -6.71 -9.20
CA LEU A 95 4.84 -6.04 -7.90
C LEU A 95 4.31 -6.95 -6.79
N ILE A 96 3.13 -7.55 -6.99
CA ILE A 96 2.52 -8.43 -5.98
C ILE A 96 3.33 -9.72 -5.81
N GLN A 97 3.94 -10.24 -6.89
CA GLN A 97 4.87 -11.36 -6.78
C GLN A 97 6.09 -11.00 -5.94
N GLY A 98 6.67 -9.81 -6.12
CA GLY A 98 7.76 -9.30 -5.29
C GLY A 98 7.34 -9.16 -3.82
N VAL A 99 6.19 -8.55 -3.57
CA VAL A 99 5.61 -8.40 -2.21
C VAL A 99 5.46 -9.77 -1.54
N HIS A 100 4.97 -10.80 -2.25
CA HIS A 100 4.86 -12.15 -1.72
C HIS A 100 6.21 -12.79 -1.40
N GLN A 101 7.21 -12.62 -2.28
CA GLN A 101 8.56 -13.13 -2.02
C GLN A 101 9.19 -12.49 -0.79
N ILE A 102 8.94 -11.19 -0.59
CA ILE A 102 9.48 -10.40 0.51
C ILE A 102 8.76 -10.71 1.83
N THR A 103 7.43 -10.78 1.79
CA THR A 103 6.60 -10.83 3.00
C THR A 103 6.09 -12.22 3.35
N GLY A 104 6.10 -13.16 2.41
CA GLY A 104 5.42 -14.46 2.54
C GLY A 104 3.90 -14.38 2.48
N VAL A 105 3.30 -13.18 2.39
CA VAL A 105 1.85 -12.99 2.29
C VAL A 105 1.34 -13.51 0.96
N ASP A 106 0.29 -14.34 0.99
CA ASP A 106 -0.31 -14.94 -0.20
C ASP A 106 -0.76 -13.89 -1.25
N ILE A 107 -0.27 -14.05 -2.49
CA ILE A 107 -0.56 -13.16 -3.63
C ILE A 107 -2.08 -13.00 -3.86
N GLN A 108 -2.84 -14.10 -3.77
CA GLN A 108 -4.29 -14.06 -3.99
C GLN A 108 -4.99 -13.25 -2.90
N GLN A 109 -4.53 -13.34 -1.65
CA GLN A 109 -5.05 -12.52 -0.56
C GLN A 109 -4.81 -11.03 -0.81
N VAL A 110 -3.61 -10.65 -1.24
CA VAL A 110 -3.29 -9.24 -1.58
C VAL A 110 -4.20 -8.75 -2.72
N LEU A 111 -4.31 -9.53 -3.80
CA LEU A 111 -5.14 -9.18 -4.96
C LEU A 111 -6.63 -9.09 -4.63
N GLU A 112 -7.17 -10.04 -3.86
CA GLU A 112 -8.57 -10.00 -3.44
C GLU A 112 -8.84 -8.81 -2.50
N LYS A 113 -7.88 -8.43 -1.64
CA LYS A 113 -8.01 -7.20 -0.83
C LYS A 113 -8.04 -5.94 -1.68
N ILE A 114 -7.12 -5.79 -2.63
CA ILE A 114 -7.12 -4.67 -3.59
C ILE A 114 -8.48 -4.59 -4.28
N LYS A 115 -8.98 -5.72 -4.80
CA LYS A 115 -10.26 -5.81 -5.50
C LYS A 115 -11.46 -5.48 -4.62
N GLN A 116 -11.51 -5.97 -3.38
CA GLN A 116 -12.57 -5.65 -2.42
C GLN A 116 -12.60 -4.15 -2.13
N GLN A 117 -11.44 -3.54 -1.93
CA GLN A 117 -11.34 -2.12 -1.63
C GLN A 117 -11.69 -1.23 -2.83
N ILE A 118 -11.28 -1.61 -4.05
CA ILE A 118 -11.73 -0.91 -5.28
C ILE A 118 -13.26 -0.96 -5.39
N LYS A 119 -13.88 -2.12 -5.14
CA LYS A 119 -15.35 -2.25 -5.18
C LYS A 119 -16.03 -1.36 -4.14
N PHE A 120 -15.50 -1.30 -2.92
CA PHE A 120 -16.00 -0.41 -1.87
C PHE A 120 -15.95 1.06 -2.30
N LEU A 121 -14.82 1.47 -2.86
CA LEU A 121 -14.56 2.83 -3.35
C LEU A 121 -15.39 3.23 -4.58
N GLN A 122 -15.81 2.26 -5.40
CA GLN A 122 -16.71 2.51 -6.54
C GLN A 122 -18.16 2.80 -6.12
N GLN A 123 -18.54 2.49 -4.86
CA GLN A 123 -19.88 2.82 -4.36
C GLN A 123 -20.01 4.33 -4.19
N VAL A 124 -21.08 4.90 -4.75
CA VAL A 124 -21.26 6.36 -4.89
C VAL A 124 -21.24 7.10 -3.55
N GLU A 125 -21.64 6.43 -2.48
CA GLU A 125 -21.73 6.95 -1.10
C GLU A 125 -20.38 6.98 -0.36
N ASN A 126 -19.38 6.24 -0.85
CA ASN A 126 -18.07 6.10 -0.19
C ASN A 126 -16.98 6.98 -0.80
N LYS A 127 -17.36 7.91 -1.68
CA LYS A 127 -16.46 8.88 -2.29
C LYS A 127 -15.87 9.76 -1.17
N ASP A 128 -14.55 9.92 -1.19
CA ASP A 128 -13.77 10.74 -0.24
C ASP A 128 -13.69 10.19 1.20
N LEU A 129 -14.11 8.95 1.46
CA LEU A 129 -13.85 8.30 2.75
C LEU A 129 -12.40 7.80 2.81
N PRO A 130 -11.67 8.06 3.92
CA PRO A 130 -10.42 7.37 4.18
C PRO A 130 -10.72 5.87 4.26
N VAL A 131 -10.18 5.11 3.30
CA VAL A 131 -10.34 3.67 3.30
C VAL A 131 -9.51 3.11 4.44
N THR A 132 -10.14 2.32 5.30
CA THR A 132 -9.41 1.59 6.34
C THR A 132 -8.37 0.71 5.67
N PRO A 133 -7.07 0.88 5.96
CA PRO A 133 -6.04 0.09 5.34
C PRO A 133 -6.24 -1.39 5.69
N ALA A 134 -5.98 -2.27 4.72
CA ALA A 134 -6.07 -3.71 4.94
C ALA A 134 -4.69 -4.25 5.33
N GLN A 135 -4.59 -4.85 6.51
CA GLN A 135 -3.37 -5.50 6.99
C GLN A 135 -3.38 -6.98 6.60
N LEU A 136 -2.22 -7.47 6.16
CA LEU A 136 -1.98 -8.87 5.87
C LEU A 136 -0.71 -9.31 6.60
N ILE A 137 -0.85 -10.31 7.46
CA ILE A 137 0.21 -10.85 8.29
C ILE A 137 0.66 -12.18 7.67
N SER A 138 1.97 -12.40 7.58
CA SER A 138 2.52 -13.70 7.23
C SER A 138 2.28 -14.69 8.36
N GLY A 139 1.49 -15.74 8.12
CA GLY A 139 1.33 -16.85 9.07
C GLY A 139 2.51 -17.80 8.95
N LEU A 140 3.36 -17.84 9.98
CA LEU A 140 4.23 -18.99 10.29
C LEU A 140 3.62 -19.76 11.46
#